data_AF-A0A9X4QX67-F1
#
_entry.id   AF-A0A9X4QX67-F1
#
_cell.length_a   1.000
_cell.length_b   1.000
_cell.length_c   1.000
_cell.angle_alpha   90.00
_cell.angle_beta   90.00
_cell.angle_gamma   90.00
#
_symmetry.space_group_name_H-M   'P 1'
#
loop_
_entity.id
_entity.type
_entity.pdbx_description
1 polymer ?
#
loop_
_entity_poly.entity_id
_entity_poly.type
_entity_poly.pdbx_seq_one_letter_code
_entity_poly.pdbx_strand_id
1 'polypeptide(L)' 'MSYKGSKPSAYEGKQPFGETVTHTGIYLGNGEVLQTYSVASGGVRVDSIVGKHWEYRFLFGGSAL' A
#
# COMPACT_ATOMS: atom_id res chain seq x y z
N MET A 1 6.31 -1.43 -5.74
CA MET A 1 6.02 -0.29 -6.61
C MET A 1 6.45 0.95 -5.87
N SER A 2 7.44 1.67 -6.40
CA SER A 2 7.93 2.91 -5.80
C SER A 2 6.83 3.95 -5.67
N TYR A 3 6.93 4.79 -4.65
CA TYR A 3 6.01 5.91 -4.47
C TYR A 3 6.24 6.96 -5.56
N LYS A 4 5.18 7.33 -6.30
CA LYS A 4 5.17 8.32 -7.39
C LYS A 4 4.29 9.54 -7.07
N GLY A 5 3.95 9.75 -5.79
CA GLY A 5 3.03 10.80 -5.34
C GLY A 5 1.63 10.30 -4.97
N SER A 6 0.72 11.21 -4.60
CA SER A 6 -0.62 10.86 -4.09
C SER A 6 -1.74 10.94 -5.13
N LYS A 7 -1.42 11.13 -6.41
CA LYS A 7 -2.42 11.23 -7.49
C LYS A 7 -2.72 9.84 -8.09
N PRO A 8 -3.99 9.48 -8.36
CA PRO A 8 -4.33 8.21 -9.00
C PRO A 8 -3.64 8.03 -10.36
N SER A 9 -3.61 9.09 -11.18
CA SER A 9 -3.03 9.06 -12.53
C SER A 9 -1.54 8.72 -12.58
N ALA A 10 -0.81 8.87 -11.46
CA ALA A 10 0.59 8.49 -11.37
C ALA A 10 0.81 6.96 -11.38
N TYR A 11 -0.27 6.18 -11.24
CA TYR A 11 -0.25 4.72 -11.14
C TYR A 11 -1.12 4.04 -12.21
N GLU A 12 -1.53 4.78 -13.24
CA GLU A 12 -2.19 4.21 -14.42
C GLU A 12 -1.29 3.15 -15.08
N GLY A 13 -1.90 2.06 -15.55
CA GLY A 13 -1.18 0.98 -16.23
C GLY A 13 -0.37 0.06 -15.32
N LYS A 14 -0.45 0.18 -13.99
CA LYS A 14 0.23 -0.73 -13.05
C LYS A 14 -0.10 -2.19 -13.36
N GLN A 15 0.91 -3.05 -13.25
CA GLN A 15 0.75 -4.49 -13.44
C GLN A 15 0.87 -5.22 -12.09
N PRO A 16 -0.24 -5.67 -11.46
CA PRO A 16 -0.24 -6.35 -10.17
C PRO A 16 0.91 -7.34 -9.96
N PHE A 17 1.15 -8.22 -10.93
CA PHE A 17 2.16 -9.29 -10.84
C PHE A 17 3.46 -8.99 -11.59
N GLY A 18 3.59 -7.80 -12.20
CA GLY A 18 4.77 -7.39 -12.98
C GLY A 18 5.66 -6.35 -12.30
N GLU A 19 5.24 -5.86 -11.12
CA GLU A 19 5.89 -4.77 -10.41
C GLU A 19 6.68 -5.28 -9.19
N THR A 20 7.90 -4.80 -9.00
CA THR A 20 8.71 -5.11 -7.79
C THR A 20 8.01 -4.61 -6.54
N VAL A 21 7.76 -5.45 -5.54
CA VAL A 21 7.19 -5.05 -4.24
C VAL A 21 8.20 -4.22 -3.44
N THR A 22 7.78 -3.09 -2.87
CA THR A 22 8.65 -2.16 -2.11
C THR A 22 8.10 -1.80 -0.74
N HIS A 23 6.92 -2.30 -0.39
CA HIS A 23 6.25 -2.09 0.88
C HIS A 23 5.26 -3.24 1.11
N THR A 24 5.07 -3.64 2.37
CA THR A 24 4.14 -4.70 2.77
C THR A 24 3.46 -4.33 4.09
N GLY A 25 2.27 -4.86 4.33
CA GLY A 25 1.49 -4.64 5.54
C GLY A 25 0.48 -5.77 5.76
N ILE A 26 -0.05 -5.85 6.98
CA ILE A 26 -1.03 -6.85 7.36
C ILE A 26 -2.42 -6.21 7.26
N TYR A 27 -3.27 -6.77 6.40
CA TYR A 27 -4.65 -6.31 6.28
C TYR A 27 -5.45 -6.77 7.50
N LEU A 28 -6.12 -5.83 8.17
CA LEU A 28 -6.88 -6.08 9.39
C LEU A 28 -8.38 -6.22 9.14
N GLY A 29 -8.84 -5.95 7.92
CA GLY A 29 -10.26 -5.84 7.58
C GLY A 29 -10.71 -4.37 7.49
N ASN A 30 -11.93 -4.12 6.99
CA ASN A 30 -12.56 -2.79 6.92
C ASN A 30 -11.70 -1.67 6.28
N GLY A 31 -10.81 -2.02 5.35
CA GLY A 31 -9.91 -1.04 4.74
C GLY A 31 -8.74 -0.62 5.65
N GLU A 32 -8.51 -1.29 6.77
CA GLU A 32 -7.41 -1.00 7.69
C GLU A 32 -6.19 -1.91 7.45
N VAL A 33 -5.00 -1.34 7.62
CA VAL A 33 -3.71 -2.03 7.46
C VAL A 33 -2.77 -1.69 8.61
N LEU A 34 -2.14 -2.72 9.20
CA LEU A 34 -1.00 -2.57 10.09
C LEU A 34 0.29 -2.54 9.26
N GLN A 35 1.07 -1.47 9.38
CA GLN A 35 2.28 -1.29 8.60
C GLN A 35 3.31 -0.40 9.31
N THR A 36 4.55 -0.45 8.81
CA THR A 36 5.60 0.52 9.15
C THR A 36 5.67 1.57 8.05
N TYR A 37 5.07 2.73 8.26
CA TYR A 37 4.96 3.76 7.22
C TYR A 37 6.33 4.40 6.90
N SER A 38 6.94 5.04 7.91
CA SER A 38 8.31 5.57 7.88
C SER A 38 8.73 6.03 9.29
N VAL A 39 10.02 6.27 9.51
CA VAL A 39 10.52 6.87 10.76
C VAL A 39 9.88 8.24 11.01
N ALA A 40 9.80 9.08 9.97
CA ALA A 40 9.22 10.43 10.07
C ALA A 40 7.69 10.41 10.31
N SER A 41 7.01 9.32 9.97
CA SER A 41 5.55 9.17 10.08
C SER A 41 5.10 8.39 11.32
N GLY A 42 6.03 8.10 12.24
CA GLY A 42 5.75 7.47 13.54
C GLY A 42 6.01 5.96 13.63
N GLY A 43 6.65 5.35 12.62
CA GLY A 43 6.97 3.92 12.64
C GLY A 43 5.76 3.02 12.40
N VAL A 44 5.53 2.08 13.32
CA VAL A 44 4.44 1.09 13.23
C VAL A 44 3.11 1.74 13.59
N ARG A 45 2.10 1.59 12.72
CA ARG A 45 0.78 2.19 12.90
C ARG A 45 -0.30 1.44 12.12
N VAL A 46 -1.54 1.67 12.54
CA VAL A 46 -2.73 1.29 11.77
C VAL A 46 -3.15 2.50 10.93
N ASP A 47 -3.33 2.28 9.63
CA ASP A 47 -3.83 3.28 8.69
C ASP A 47 -4.98 2.73 7.85
N SER A 48 -5.74 3.64 7.24
CA SER A 48 -6.73 3.28 6.22
C SER A 48 -6.11 3.29 4.82
N ILE A 49 -6.43 2.27 4.02
CA ILE A 49 -6.08 2.23 2.60
C ILE A 49 -7.06 3.04 1.75
N VAL A 50 -8.32 3.14 2.18
CA VAL A 50 -9.44 3.69 1.40
C VAL A 50 -9.27 5.20 1.18
N GLY A 51 -9.33 5.63 -0.08
CA GLY A 51 -9.18 7.04 -0.45
C GLY A 51 -7.77 7.60 -0.19
N LYS A 52 -6.79 6.73 0.08
CA LYS A 52 -5.39 7.09 0.27
C LYS A 52 -4.56 6.55 -0.88
N HIS A 53 -3.38 7.12 -1.05
CA HIS A 53 -2.41 6.68 -2.05
C HIS A 53 -2.03 5.18 -1.98
N TRP A 54 -2.30 4.52 -0.85
CA TRP A 54 -2.14 3.08 -0.69
C TRP A 54 -3.03 2.28 -1.63
N GLU A 55 -4.26 2.72 -1.85
CA GLU A 55 -5.21 2.09 -2.77
C GLU A 55 -4.68 2.08 -4.21
N TYR A 56 -4.09 3.19 -4.65
CA TYR A 56 -3.51 3.29 -6.00
C TYR A 56 -2.28 2.43 -6.16
N ARG A 57 -1.56 2.14 -5.06
CA ARG A 57 -0.31 1.38 -5.04
C ARG A 57 -0.48 -0.09 -4.72
N PHE A 58 -1.69 -0.53 -4.36
CA PHE A 58 -1.97 -1.92 -4.07
C PHE A 58 -1.65 -2.79 -5.30
N LEU A 59 -0.73 -3.74 -5.14
CA LEU A 59 -0.36 -4.69 -6.20
C LEU A 59 -1.21 -5.94 -6.08
N PHE A 60 -1.09 -6.63 -4.96
CA PHE A 60 -1.86 -7.81 -4.61
C PHE A 60 -1.80 -8.01 -3.10
N GLY A 61 -2.69 -8.86 -2.61
CA GLY A 61 -2.73 -9.34 -1.24
C GLY A 61 -3.36 -10.73 -1.23
N GLY A 62 -3.12 -11.48 -0.18
CA GLY A 62 -3.60 -12.85 -0.09
C GLY A 62 -3.27 -13.50 1.23
N SER A 63 -3.74 -14.73 1.38
CA SER A 63 -3.35 -15.60 2.48
C SER A 63 -1.82 -15.78 2.48
N ALA A 64 -1.22 -15.75 3.66
CA ALA A 64 0.15 -16.19 3.86
C ALA A 64 0.26 -17.73 3.97
N LEU A 65 -0.88 -18.41 4.11
CA LEU A 65 -1.03 -19.86 4.09
C LEU A 65 -1.32 -20.36 2.68
#